data_AF-A0A2W6YIG0-F1
#
_entry.id   AF-A0A2W6YIG0-F1
#
_cell.length_a   1.000
_cell.length_b   1.000
_cell.length_c   1.000
_cell.angle_alpha   90.00
_cell.angle_beta   90.00
_cell.angle_gamma   90.00
#
_symmetry.space_group_name_H-M   'P 1'
#
loop_
_entity.id
_entity.type
_entity.pdbx_description
1 polymer ?
#
loop_
_entity_poly.entity_id
_entity_poly.type
_entity_poly.pdbx_seq_one_letter_code
_entity_poly.pdbx_strand_id
1 'polypeptide(L)'
;MAELHSPFLLPPGSVRPFDLVYDGVTQGIEARIADSQAPLSPGGRAWLARLVSGFQAERALWNDRSELAAYRARWLLLRTRALRLAAGAYLHISYDLPRALADAWPGSAAFNSLSEAEGEAIYEGLAPLFTDRFHASARRYAIVGIGWPIGYLSPGMGGWIVNWILLLREGAWRHGRKLASQPAMRPLRESAMAKAMTAALEDVSRIFPWDASLLRPPVFAAPLVVSAFSLLAVLMPILLVVALTAYLAYRLGREQAWRRLQEGQFMALFAAILQDYMEAAVNEPETFDQYLAARRRGGPGSPF
;
A
#
# COMPACT_ATOMS: atom_id res chain seq x y z
N MET A 1 22.13 9.46 29.73
CA MET A 1 21.65 8.65 28.61
C MET A 1 21.22 9.60 27.52
N ALA A 2 21.94 9.64 26.40
CA ALA A 2 21.56 10.48 25.26
C ALA A 2 20.40 9.81 24.53
N GLU A 3 19.27 10.50 24.39
CA GLU A 3 18.20 10.10 23.49
C GLU A 3 18.77 10.10 22.06
N LEU A 4 19.13 8.92 21.57
CA LEU A 4 19.39 8.71 20.15
C LEU A 4 18.05 8.87 19.44
N HIS A 5 17.71 10.11 19.06
CA HIS A 5 16.62 10.38 18.15
C HIS A 5 16.85 9.55 16.90
N SER A 6 16.01 8.54 16.69
CA SER A 6 16.06 7.67 15.53
C SER A 6 15.97 8.54 14.28
N PRO A 7 16.99 8.58 13.40
CA PRO A 7 17.05 9.50 12.27
C PRO A 7 16.05 9.18 11.15
N PHE A 8 15.11 8.24 11.38
CA PHE A 8 14.21 7.68 10.38
C PHE A 8 12.73 7.78 10.80
N LEU A 9 12.33 8.92 11.36
CA LEU A 9 10.93 9.27 11.52
C LEU A 9 10.31 9.56 10.15
N LEU A 10 9.07 9.10 9.93
CA LEU A 10 8.32 9.48 8.72
C LEU A 10 8.03 10.99 8.82
N PRO A 11 8.48 11.82 7.85
CA PRO A 11 8.22 13.26 7.89
C PRO A 11 6.72 13.53 7.93
N PRO A 12 6.27 14.59 8.64
CA PRO A 12 4.88 15.01 8.61
C PRO A 12 4.37 15.16 7.17
N GLY A 13 3.28 14.46 6.85
CA GLY A 13 2.66 14.48 5.53
C GLY A 13 3.21 13.50 4.50
N SER A 14 4.31 12.78 4.78
CA SER A 14 4.83 11.72 3.89
C SER A 14 3.87 10.54 3.74
N VAL A 15 3.08 10.30 4.78
CA VAL A 15 2.02 9.29 4.91
C VAL A 15 0.62 9.81 4.67
N ARG A 16 0.45 11.11 4.41
CA ARG A 16 -0.88 11.74 4.25
C ARG A 16 -1.78 11.05 3.22
N PRO A 17 -1.29 10.60 2.04
CA PRO A 17 -2.14 9.85 1.11
C PRO A 17 -2.69 8.56 1.73
N PHE A 18 -1.88 7.84 2.52
CA PHE A 18 -2.30 6.67 3.26
C PHE A 18 -3.31 7.04 4.34
N ASP A 19 -3.02 8.05 5.16
CA ASP A 19 -3.92 8.48 6.24
C ASP A 19 -5.31 8.85 5.71
N LEU A 20 -5.40 9.53 4.56
CA LEU A 20 -6.69 9.86 3.93
C LEU A 20 -7.50 8.62 3.50
N VAL A 21 -6.83 7.59 2.99
CA VAL A 21 -7.50 6.32 2.62
C VAL A 21 -7.92 5.57 3.88
N TYR A 22 -7.01 5.50 4.85
CA TYR A 22 -7.20 4.86 6.14
C TYR A 22 -8.38 5.45 6.92
N ASP A 23 -8.44 6.78 7.03
CA ASP A 23 -9.55 7.50 7.67
C ASP A 23 -10.87 7.19 6.95
N GLY A 24 -10.87 7.16 5.61
CA GLY A 24 -12.06 6.85 4.83
C GLY A 24 -12.58 5.42 5.02
N VAL A 25 -11.67 4.45 5.13
CA VAL A 25 -12.02 3.05 5.46
C VAL A 25 -12.55 2.97 6.89
N THR A 26 -11.86 3.58 7.84
CA THR A 26 -12.25 3.62 9.26
C THR A 26 -13.65 4.19 9.45
N GLN A 27 -13.93 5.37 8.87
CA GLN A 27 -15.26 5.99 8.90
C GLN A 27 -16.33 5.09 8.27
N GLY A 28 -16.00 4.36 7.21
CA GLY A 28 -16.93 3.40 6.62
C GLY A 28 -17.29 2.26 7.59
N ILE A 29 -16.30 1.74 8.32
CA ILE A 29 -16.51 0.65 9.26
C ILE A 29 -17.32 1.16 10.45
N GLU A 30 -16.99 2.35 10.98
CA GLU A 30 -17.75 3.01 12.05
C GLU A 30 -19.20 3.28 11.65
N ALA A 31 -19.45 3.75 10.42
CA ALA A 31 -20.80 3.92 9.91
C ALA A 31 -21.58 2.59 9.86
N ARG A 32 -20.92 1.49 9.46
CA ARG A 32 -21.53 0.15 9.48
C ARG A 32 -21.81 -0.34 10.90
N ILE A 33 -20.94 -0.03 11.87
CA ILE A 33 -21.15 -0.33 13.29
C ILE A 33 -22.33 0.48 13.86
N ALA A 34 -22.52 1.73 13.41
CA ALA A 34 -23.61 2.59 13.87
C ALA A 34 -24.97 2.29 13.20
N ASP A 35 -24.97 1.68 12.01
CA ASP A 35 -26.18 1.36 11.27
C ASP A 35 -26.99 0.25 11.96
N SER A 36 -28.15 0.60 12.52
CA SER A 36 -29.04 -0.34 13.20
C SER A 36 -29.65 -1.39 12.27
N GLN A 37 -29.66 -1.14 10.95
CA GLN A 37 -30.14 -2.08 9.94
C GLN A 37 -29.05 -3.03 9.44
N ALA A 38 -27.78 -2.75 9.73
CA ALA A 38 -26.69 -3.65 9.38
C ALA A 38 -26.88 -5.01 10.09
N PRO A 39 -26.69 -6.14 9.39
CA PRO A 39 -26.85 -7.49 9.94
C PRO A 39 -25.65 -7.85 10.83
N LEU A 40 -25.45 -7.11 11.92
CA LEU A 40 -24.39 -7.31 12.90
C LEU A 40 -25.01 -7.60 14.27
N SER A 41 -24.63 -8.74 14.86
CA SER A 41 -24.94 -9.05 16.24
C SER A 41 -24.29 -8.03 17.19
N PRO A 42 -24.76 -7.89 18.45
CA PRO A 42 -24.10 -7.04 19.44
C PRO A 42 -22.62 -7.41 19.64
N GLY A 43 -22.30 -8.71 19.64
CA GLY A 43 -20.92 -9.20 19.71
C GLY A 43 -20.08 -8.79 18.50
N GLY A 44 -20.64 -8.91 17.30
CA GLY A 44 -20.00 -8.47 16.06
C GLY A 44 -19.70 -6.97 16.02
N ARG A 45 -20.61 -6.13 16.52
CA ARG A 45 -20.39 -4.67 16.63
C ARG A 45 -19.26 -4.33 17.61
N ALA A 46 -19.27 -4.94 18.79
CA ALA A 46 -18.22 -4.74 19.79
C ALA A 46 -16.85 -5.20 19.28
N TRP A 47 -16.81 -6.34 18.58
CA TRP A 47 -15.61 -6.88 17.96
C TRP A 47 -15.05 -5.97 16.86
N LEU A 48 -15.89 -5.50 15.93
CA LEU A 48 -15.45 -4.55 14.90
C LEU A 48 -14.93 -3.24 15.50
N ALA A 49 -15.60 -2.71 16.52
CA ALA A 49 -15.13 -1.51 17.22
C ALA A 49 -13.76 -1.74 17.88
N ARG A 50 -13.55 -2.93 18.47
CA ARG A 50 -12.24 -3.31 19.03
C ARG A 50 -11.17 -3.39 17.96
N LEU A 51 -11.48 -3.99 16.79
CA LEU A 51 -10.54 -4.04 15.68
C LEU A 51 -10.14 -2.65 15.20
N VAL A 52 -11.11 -1.75 14.96
CA VAL A 52 -10.84 -0.37 14.56
C VAL A 52 -9.90 0.33 15.55
N SER A 53 -10.19 0.21 16.85
CA SER A 53 -9.34 0.78 17.90
C SER A 53 -7.92 0.17 17.91
N GLY A 54 -7.81 -1.15 17.78
CA GLY A 54 -6.52 -1.86 17.71
C GLY A 54 -5.68 -1.39 16.51
N PHE A 55 -6.32 -1.25 15.36
CA PHE A 55 -5.67 -0.72 14.16
C PHE A 55 -5.17 0.71 14.28
N GLN A 56 -5.98 1.59 14.88
CA GLN A 56 -5.58 2.98 15.14
C GLN A 56 -4.37 3.03 16.08
N ALA A 57 -4.38 2.18 17.11
CA ALA A 57 -3.25 2.05 18.04
C ALA A 57 -1.98 1.57 17.30
N GLU A 58 -2.08 0.54 16.45
CA GLU A 58 -0.94 0.05 15.68
C GLU A 58 -0.38 1.10 14.72
N ARG A 59 -1.26 1.85 14.05
CA ARG A 59 -0.86 2.96 13.17
C ARG A 59 -0.11 4.06 13.93
N ALA A 60 -0.51 4.37 15.16
CA ALA A 60 0.17 5.37 15.99
C ALA A 60 1.62 4.95 16.35
N LEU A 61 1.85 3.64 16.51
CA LEU A 61 3.15 3.07 16.90
C LEU A 61 4.18 2.98 15.75
N TRP A 62 3.81 3.33 14.52
CA TRP A 62 4.68 3.14 13.35
C TRP A 62 6.05 3.79 13.48
N ASN A 63 6.15 4.96 14.11
CA ASN A 63 7.43 5.65 14.29
C ASN A 63 8.23 5.09 15.48
N ASP A 64 7.55 4.50 16.46
CA ASP A 64 8.13 4.07 17.74
C ASP A 64 8.63 2.62 17.70
N ARG A 65 8.14 1.82 16.74
CA ARG A 65 8.58 0.45 16.50
C ARG A 65 9.97 0.40 15.89
N SER A 66 10.95 -0.03 16.68
CA SER A 66 12.34 -0.17 16.25
C SER A 66 12.50 -1.23 15.14
N GLU A 67 11.71 -2.30 15.19
CA GLU A 67 11.72 -3.40 14.22
C GLU A 67 11.29 -2.95 12.80
N LEU A 68 10.54 -1.84 12.70
CA LEU A 68 10.11 -1.25 11.44
C LEU A 68 11.05 -0.17 10.92
N ALA A 69 12.14 0.17 11.63
CA ALA A 69 13.03 1.28 11.25
C ALA A 69 13.65 1.09 9.86
N ALA A 70 14.10 -0.12 9.54
CA ALA A 70 14.68 -0.43 8.22
C ALA A 70 13.63 -0.35 7.10
N TYR A 71 12.40 -0.80 7.38
CA TYR A 71 11.27 -0.66 6.45
C TYR A 71 10.98 0.82 6.18
N ARG A 72 10.85 1.65 7.22
CA ARG A 72 10.60 3.09 7.11
C ARG A 72 11.68 3.80 6.32
N ALA A 73 12.96 3.49 6.58
CA ALA A 73 14.08 4.07 5.85
C ALA A 73 13.96 3.81 4.33
N ARG A 74 13.59 2.59 3.94
CA ARG A 74 13.36 2.23 2.52
C ARG A 74 12.10 2.84 1.95
N TRP A 75 11.04 2.89 2.72
CA TRP A 75 9.78 3.51 2.33
C TRP A 75 10.00 4.98 1.94
N LEU A 76 10.78 5.74 2.71
CA LEU A 76 11.09 7.14 2.39
C LEU A 76 11.81 7.33 1.05
N LEU A 77 12.54 6.31 0.58
CA LEU A 77 13.21 6.34 -0.72
C LEU A 77 12.26 6.12 -1.90
N LEU A 78 11.02 5.67 -1.66
CA LEU A 78 10.01 5.52 -2.71
C LEU A 78 9.68 6.88 -3.32
N ARG A 79 9.74 6.96 -4.65
CA ARG A 79 9.69 8.23 -5.38
C ARG A 79 8.32 8.89 -5.39
N THR A 80 7.27 8.10 -5.55
CA THR A 80 5.94 8.62 -5.84
C THR A 80 4.99 8.42 -4.67
N ARG A 81 3.98 9.29 -4.58
CA ARG A 81 2.95 9.20 -3.55
C ARG A 81 2.18 7.88 -3.65
N ALA A 82 1.99 7.34 -4.84
CA ALA A 82 1.33 6.05 -5.08
C ALA A 82 2.12 4.89 -4.48
N LEU A 83 3.43 4.83 -4.73
CA LEU A 83 4.30 3.79 -4.15
C LEU A 83 4.37 3.90 -2.62
N ARG A 84 4.44 5.12 -2.08
CA ARG A 84 4.40 5.34 -0.63
C ARG A 84 3.06 4.93 -0.02
N LEU A 85 1.96 5.24 -0.69
CA LEU A 85 0.62 4.79 -0.30
C LEU A 85 0.55 3.26 -0.26
N ALA A 86 1.04 2.59 -1.31
CA ALA A 86 1.04 1.13 -1.39
C ALA A 86 1.90 0.50 -0.28
N ALA A 87 3.09 1.04 -0.02
CA ALA A 87 3.93 0.60 1.09
C ALA A 87 3.22 0.74 2.44
N GLY A 88 2.62 1.90 2.72
CA GLY A 88 1.82 2.09 3.94
C GLY A 88 0.65 1.12 4.04
N ALA A 89 -0.09 0.90 2.94
CA ALA A 89 -1.21 -0.03 2.90
C ALA A 89 -0.77 -1.48 3.15
N TYR A 90 0.34 -1.91 2.55
CA TYR A 90 0.86 -3.26 2.71
C TYR A 90 1.41 -3.49 4.12
N LEU A 91 2.11 -2.53 4.70
CA LEU A 91 2.49 -2.59 6.12
C LEU A 91 1.24 -2.75 7.00
N HIS A 92 0.23 -1.93 6.76
CA HIS A 92 -0.97 -1.94 7.58
C HIS A 92 -1.79 -3.25 7.46
N ILE A 93 -1.93 -3.79 6.25
CA ILE A 93 -2.73 -4.98 6.01
C ILE A 93 -1.94 -6.25 6.34
N SER A 94 -0.65 -6.32 6.04
CA SER A 94 0.13 -7.54 6.23
C SER A 94 0.80 -7.63 7.60
N TYR A 95 1.06 -6.52 8.28
CA TYR A 95 1.70 -6.53 9.60
C TYR A 95 0.76 -6.13 10.74
N ASP A 96 0.06 -4.98 10.62
CA ASP A 96 -0.77 -4.48 11.73
C ASP A 96 -2.08 -5.26 11.89
N LEU A 97 -2.79 -5.52 10.78
CA LEU A 97 -4.08 -6.21 10.78
C LEU A 97 -4.05 -7.61 11.41
N PRO A 98 -3.08 -8.51 11.09
CA PRO A 98 -3.00 -9.80 11.76
C PRO A 98 -2.81 -9.67 13.28
N ARG A 99 -2.07 -8.65 13.73
CA ARG A 99 -1.77 -8.42 15.15
C ARG A 99 -3.01 -7.91 15.88
N ALA A 100 -3.73 -6.96 15.28
CA ALA A 100 -5.01 -6.49 15.79
C ALA A 100 -6.08 -7.61 15.80
N LEU A 101 -6.13 -8.44 14.76
CA LEU A 101 -6.99 -9.63 14.73
C LEU A 101 -6.64 -10.62 15.83
N ALA A 102 -5.35 -10.87 16.07
CA ALA A 102 -4.92 -11.78 17.10
C ALA A 102 -5.33 -11.32 18.51
N ASP A 103 -5.24 -10.01 18.78
CA ASP A 103 -5.67 -9.41 20.06
C ASP A 103 -7.19 -9.44 20.27
N ALA A 104 -7.94 -9.45 19.18
CA ALA A 104 -9.39 -9.45 19.19
C ALA A 104 -9.96 -10.74 18.57
N TRP A 105 -9.29 -11.89 18.71
CA TRP A 105 -9.71 -13.08 17.98
C TRP A 105 -11.13 -13.52 18.38
N PRO A 106 -12.05 -13.76 17.41
CA PRO A 106 -13.38 -14.29 17.72
C PRO A 106 -13.31 -15.65 18.42
N GLY A 107 -14.18 -15.89 19.39
CA GLY A 107 -14.14 -17.11 20.22
C GLY A 107 -13.06 -17.09 21.31
N SER A 108 -12.22 -16.06 21.39
CA SER A 108 -11.36 -15.83 22.55
C SER A 108 -12.19 -15.47 23.79
N ALA A 109 -11.59 -15.50 24.98
CA ALA A 109 -12.26 -15.14 26.22
C ALA A 109 -12.90 -13.73 26.18
N ALA A 110 -12.27 -12.78 25.48
CA ALA A 110 -12.78 -11.41 25.32
C ALA A 110 -13.97 -11.30 24.34
N PHE A 111 -14.12 -12.27 23.44
CA PHE A 111 -15.14 -12.30 22.38
C PHE A 111 -15.82 -13.67 22.30
N ASN A 112 -16.15 -14.25 23.46
CA ASN A 112 -16.76 -15.59 23.55
C ASN A 112 -18.19 -15.66 22.98
N SER A 113 -18.84 -14.51 22.83
CA SER A 113 -20.17 -14.36 22.23
C SER A 113 -20.15 -14.31 20.71
N LEU A 114 -18.96 -14.22 20.09
CA LEU A 114 -18.79 -14.18 18.65
C LEU A 114 -18.06 -15.44 18.18
N SER A 115 -18.72 -16.27 17.38
CA SER A 115 -18.08 -17.45 16.80
C SER A 115 -17.04 -17.05 15.75
N GLU A 116 -16.06 -17.93 15.50
CA GLU A 116 -15.05 -17.69 14.46
C GLU A 116 -15.68 -17.53 13.07
N ALA A 117 -16.64 -18.39 12.71
CA ALA A 117 -17.34 -18.33 11.44
C ALA A 117 -18.14 -17.02 11.27
N GLU A 118 -18.77 -16.54 12.34
CA GLU A 118 -19.46 -15.24 12.32
C GLU A 118 -18.46 -14.08 12.17
N GLY A 119 -17.33 -14.12 12.90
CA GLY A 119 -16.26 -13.14 12.75
C GLY A 119 -15.66 -13.11 11.34
N GLU A 120 -15.45 -14.27 10.73
CA GLU A 120 -14.98 -14.42 9.35
C GLU A 120 -15.98 -13.81 8.36
N ALA A 121 -17.26 -14.15 8.48
CA ALA A 121 -18.32 -13.60 7.63
C ALA A 121 -18.44 -12.07 7.75
N ILE A 122 -18.31 -11.52 8.96
CA ILE A 122 -18.29 -10.07 9.18
C ILE A 122 -17.04 -9.46 8.51
N TYR A 123 -15.87 -10.07 8.70
CA TYR A 123 -14.60 -9.60 8.14
C TYR A 123 -14.63 -9.58 6.61
N GLU A 124 -15.01 -10.68 5.98
CA GLU A 124 -15.15 -10.81 4.52
C GLU A 124 -16.18 -9.83 3.99
N GLY A 125 -17.29 -9.66 4.70
CA GLY A 125 -18.34 -8.69 4.39
C GLY A 125 -17.90 -7.23 4.37
N LEU A 126 -16.70 -6.89 4.87
CA LEU A 126 -16.11 -5.56 4.73
C LEU A 126 -15.44 -5.33 3.36
N ALA A 127 -15.16 -6.37 2.57
CA ALA A 127 -14.43 -6.24 1.29
C ALA A 127 -14.96 -5.15 0.35
N PRO A 128 -16.29 -5.02 0.11
CA PRO A 128 -16.82 -3.97 -0.77
C PRO A 128 -16.45 -2.55 -0.30
N LEU A 129 -16.41 -2.33 1.01
CA LEU A 129 -16.05 -1.03 1.60
C LEU A 129 -14.62 -0.63 1.24
N PHE A 130 -13.67 -1.56 1.30
CA PHE A 130 -12.28 -1.29 0.91
C PHE A 130 -12.20 -0.90 -0.57
N THR A 131 -12.87 -1.65 -1.44
CA THR A 131 -12.95 -1.38 -2.88
C THR A 131 -13.53 0.01 -3.15
N ASP A 132 -14.68 0.32 -2.55
CA ASP A 132 -15.38 1.59 -2.74
C ASP A 132 -14.54 2.79 -2.27
N ARG A 133 -13.96 2.67 -1.07
CA ARG A 133 -13.12 3.74 -0.49
C ARG A 133 -11.82 3.92 -1.25
N PHE A 134 -11.22 2.83 -1.74
CA PHE A 134 -10.02 2.92 -2.57
C PHE A 134 -10.33 3.56 -3.92
N HIS A 135 -11.42 3.18 -4.59
CA HIS A 135 -11.86 3.83 -5.83
C HIS A 135 -12.19 5.31 -5.63
N ALA A 136 -12.91 5.66 -4.57
CA ALA A 136 -13.21 7.05 -4.23
C ALA A 136 -11.92 7.86 -3.97
N SER A 137 -10.94 7.24 -3.31
CA SER A 137 -9.65 7.87 -3.00
C SER A 137 -8.74 8.01 -4.23
N ALA A 138 -8.75 7.04 -5.14
CA ALA A 138 -8.03 7.08 -6.40
C ALA A 138 -8.49 8.23 -7.31
N ARG A 139 -9.71 8.74 -7.09
CA ARG A 139 -10.25 9.92 -7.77
C ARG A 139 -9.85 11.25 -7.12
N ARG A 140 -9.07 11.28 -6.03
CA ARG A 140 -8.70 12.50 -5.28
C ARG A 140 -7.26 12.95 -5.54
N TYR A 141 -7.07 14.24 -5.83
CA TYR A 141 -5.82 14.85 -6.32
C TYR A 141 -4.79 14.89 -5.21
N ALA A 142 -5.28 15.14 -4.00
CA ALA A 142 -4.50 15.05 -2.78
C ALA A 142 -3.79 13.69 -2.64
N ILE A 143 -4.35 12.62 -3.23
CA ILE A 143 -3.87 11.25 -3.13
C ILE A 143 -3.05 10.87 -4.37
N VAL A 144 -3.55 11.10 -5.59
CA VAL A 144 -2.90 10.66 -6.85
C VAL A 144 -2.09 11.75 -7.59
N GLY A 145 -2.13 13.01 -7.13
CA GLY A 145 -1.42 14.14 -7.72
C GLY A 145 -1.84 14.45 -9.17
N ILE A 146 -0.90 14.96 -9.97
CA ILE A 146 -1.08 15.33 -11.39
C ILE A 146 -1.60 14.17 -12.26
N GLY A 147 -1.60 12.95 -11.72
CA GLY A 147 -2.17 11.78 -12.36
C GLY A 147 -3.70 11.64 -12.32
N TRP A 148 -4.42 12.53 -11.61
CA TRP A 148 -5.89 12.53 -11.48
C TRP A 148 -6.65 12.24 -12.78
N PRO A 149 -6.39 12.93 -13.92
CA PRO A 149 -7.32 12.85 -15.07
C PRO A 149 -7.36 11.47 -15.72
N ILE A 150 -6.25 10.74 -15.68
CA ILE A 150 -6.13 9.42 -16.31
C ILE A 150 -6.57 8.30 -15.34
N GLY A 151 -6.56 8.53 -14.01
CA GLY A 151 -7.15 7.59 -13.05
C GLY A 151 -8.68 7.48 -13.23
N TYR A 152 -9.31 8.53 -13.74
CA TYR A 152 -10.70 8.53 -14.17
C TYR A 152 -10.92 7.76 -15.49
N LEU A 153 -9.89 7.68 -16.36
CA LEU A 153 -9.99 7.15 -17.72
C LEU A 153 -9.34 5.76 -17.91
N SER A 154 -8.64 5.22 -16.91
CA SER A 154 -8.01 3.90 -16.96
C SER A 154 -8.57 3.00 -15.86
N PRO A 155 -9.68 2.28 -16.14
CA PRO A 155 -10.32 1.34 -15.19
C PRO A 155 -9.38 0.23 -14.72
N GLY A 156 -8.36 -0.10 -15.53
CA GLY A 156 -7.48 -1.25 -15.30
C GLY A 156 -6.63 -1.15 -14.04
N MET A 157 -5.96 -0.02 -13.78
CA MET A 157 -4.98 0.05 -12.67
C MET A 157 -5.60 -0.05 -11.27
N GLY A 158 -6.80 0.48 -11.09
CA GLY A 158 -7.51 0.37 -9.81
C GLY A 158 -7.81 -1.08 -9.43
N GLY A 159 -8.16 -1.90 -10.42
CA GLY A 159 -8.53 -3.31 -10.18
C GLY A 159 -7.40 -4.16 -9.61
N TRP A 160 -6.15 -3.91 -10.02
CA TRP A 160 -5.01 -4.70 -9.55
C TRP A 160 -4.72 -4.43 -8.08
N ILE A 161 -4.69 -3.15 -7.67
CA ILE A 161 -4.43 -2.79 -6.26
C ILE A 161 -5.56 -3.28 -5.37
N VAL A 162 -6.82 -3.15 -5.82
CA VAL A 162 -7.98 -3.68 -5.08
C VAL A 162 -7.85 -5.20 -4.91
N ASN A 163 -7.55 -5.94 -5.98
CA ASN A 163 -7.39 -7.39 -5.91
C ASN A 163 -6.29 -7.79 -4.91
N TRP A 164 -5.16 -7.10 -4.93
CA TRP A 164 -4.08 -7.36 -3.97
C TRP A 164 -4.46 -7.02 -2.54
N ILE A 165 -5.16 -5.90 -2.30
CA ILE A 165 -5.67 -5.57 -0.96
C ILE A 165 -6.58 -6.69 -0.44
N LEU A 166 -7.44 -7.26 -1.29
CA LEU A 166 -8.31 -8.36 -0.89
C LEU A 166 -7.52 -9.63 -0.55
N LEU A 167 -6.54 -10.00 -1.38
CA LEU A 167 -5.67 -11.15 -1.11
C LEU A 167 -4.86 -10.97 0.18
N LEU A 168 -4.31 -9.78 0.41
CA LEU A 168 -3.58 -9.48 1.64
C LEU A 168 -4.48 -9.50 2.88
N ARG A 169 -5.76 -9.12 2.74
CA ARG A 169 -6.76 -9.23 3.84
C ARG A 169 -7.07 -10.68 4.19
N GLU A 170 -7.28 -11.52 3.18
CA GLU A 170 -7.45 -12.96 3.40
C GLU A 170 -6.21 -13.57 4.08
N GLY A 171 -5.01 -13.22 3.61
CA GLY A 171 -3.75 -13.57 4.28
C GLY A 171 -3.73 -13.09 5.73
N ALA A 172 -4.14 -11.85 5.98
CA ALA A 172 -4.12 -11.27 7.30
C ALA A 172 -5.07 -11.96 8.30
N TRP A 173 -6.23 -12.42 7.83
CA TRP A 173 -7.13 -13.26 8.62
C TRP A 173 -6.45 -14.58 9.04
N ARG A 174 -5.87 -15.30 8.07
CA ARG A 174 -5.13 -16.56 8.34
C ARG A 174 -3.94 -16.35 9.27
N HIS A 175 -3.19 -15.26 9.08
CA HIS A 175 -2.05 -14.92 9.93
C HIS A 175 -2.51 -14.54 11.34
N GLY A 176 -3.58 -13.75 11.47
CA GLY A 176 -4.21 -13.42 12.76
C GLY A 176 -4.65 -14.67 13.54
N ARG A 177 -5.29 -15.63 12.85
CA ARG A 177 -5.65 -16.94 13.41
C ARG A 177 -4.44 -17.67 13.99
N LYS A 178 -3.34 -17.69 13.24
CA LYS A 178 -2.09 -18.36 13.65
C LYS A 178 -1.43 -17.67 14.84
N LEU A 179 -1.44 -16.34 14.88
CA LEU A 179 -0.92 -15.55 16.00
C LEU A 179 -1.78 -15.76 17.27
N ALA A 180 -3.11 -15.80 17.13
CA ALA A 180 -4.04 -16.01 18.25
C ALA A 180 -3.93 -17.42 18.85
N SER A 181 -3.84 -18.44 18.00
CA SER A 181 -3.82 -19.85 18.43
C SER A 181 -2.53 -20.28 19.10
N GLN A 182 -1.45 -19.50 18.99
CA GLN A 182 -0.12 -19.88 19.47
C GLN A 182 0.60 -18.68 20.11
N PRO A 183 0.10 -18.17 21.26
CA PRO A 183 0.58 -16.95 21.88
C PRO A 183 2.06 -17.02 22.30
N ALA A 184 2.58 -18.20 22.66
CA ALA A 184 3.98 -18.39 23.01
C ALA A 184 4.95 -18.08 21.86
N MET A 185 4.53 -18.33 20.60
CA MET A 185 5.33 -18.10 19.40
C MET A 185 5.10 -16.73 18.77
N ARG A 186 4.13 -15.97 19.27
CA ARG A 186 3.69 -14.71 18.69
C ARG A 186 4.82 -13.67 18.58
N PRO A 187 5.65 -13.41 19.61
CA PRO A 187 6.74 -12.43 19.49
C PRO A 187 7.74 -12.78 18.39
N LEU A 188 8.07 -14.06 18.24
CA LEU A 188 9.00 -14.52 17.21
C LEU A 188 8.40 -14.35 15.81
N ARG A 189 7.11 -14.69 15.63
CA ARG A 189 6.39 -14.45 14.37
C ARG A 189 6.31 -12.99 13.99
N GLU A 190 5.94 -12.12 14.94
CA GLU A 190 5.86 -10.68 14.68
C GLU A 190 7.24 -10.13 14.27
N SER A 191 8.32 -10.57 14.92
CA SER A 191 9.68 -10.21 14.50
C SER A 191 10.00 -10.70 13.07
N ALA A 192 9.65 -11.95 12.73
CA ALA A 192 9.84 -12.49 11.39
C ALA A 192 8.99 -11.75 10.34
N MET A 193 7.75 -11.38 10.66
CA MET A 193 6.86 -10.60 9.80
C MET A 193 7.42 -9.20 9.53
N ALA A 194 7.96 -8.50 10.54
CA ALA A 194 8.62 -7.21 10.35
C ALA A 194 9.83 -7.32 9.41
N LYS A 195 10.60 -8.42 9.53
CA LYS A 195 11.70 -8.74 8.62
C LYS A 195 11.20 -9.05 7.21
N ALA A 196 10.11 -9.80 7.07
CA ALA A 196 9.47 -10.09 5.79
C ALA A 196 9.03 -8.82 5.05
N MET A 197 8.38 -7.88 5.75
CA MET A 197 8.01 -6.57 5.21
C MET A 197 9.23 -5.83 4.63
N THR A 198 10.33 -5.79 5.39
CA THR A 198 11.56 -5.10 4.99
C THR A 198 12.24 -5.80 3.80
N ALA A 199 12.34 -7.13 3.85
CA ALA A 199 12.98 -7.93 2.81
C ALA A 199 12.20 -7.86 1.48
N ALA A 200 10.86 -7.91 1.54
CA ALA A 200 10.02 -7.81 0.35
C ALA A 200 10.19 -6.46 -0.35
N LEU A 201 10.18 -5.35 0.41
CA LEU A 201 10.42 -4.01 -0.13
C LEU A 201 11.85 -3.84 -0.67
N GLU A 202 12.84 -4.47 -0.02
CA GLU A 202 14.21 -4.50 -0.50
C GLU A 202 14.34 -5.21 -1.85
N ASP A 203 13.80 -6.42 -1.95
CA ASP A 203 14.03 -7.28 -3.12
C ASP A 203 13.23 -6.78 -4.33
N VAL A 204 12.01 -6.27 -4.16
CA VAL A 204 11.29 -5.58 -5.26
C VAL A 204 12.05 -4.35 -5.77
N SER A 205 12.68 -3.59 -4.87
CA SER A 205 13.47 -2.40 -5.23
C SER A 205 14.77 -2.74 -5.98
N ARG A 206 15.29 -3.97 -5.82
CA ARG A 206 16.45 -4.46 -6.57
C ARG A 206 16.08 -4.98 -7.95
N ILE A 207 14.93 -5.64 -8.07
CA ILE A 207 14.44 -6.22 -9.34
C ILE A 207 14.04 -5.13 -10.34
N PHE A 208 13.51 -4.02 -9.84
CA PHE A 208 13.23 -2.83 -10.64
C PHE A 208 14.29 -1.75 -10.36
N PRO A 209 15.52 -1.86 -10.91
CA PRO A 209 16.48 -0.77 -10.84
C PRO A 209 15.90 0.40 -11.64
N TRP A 210 15.37 1.37 -10.92
CA TRP A 210 14.74 2.55 -11.49
C TRP A 210 15.67 3.20 -12.51
N ASP A 211 15.24 3.29 -13.77
CA ASP A 211 16.04 4.00 -14.77
C ASP A 211 16.16 5.48 -14.36
N ALA A 212 17.40 5.92 -14.10
CA ALA A 212 17.73 7.30 -13.82
C ALA A 212 17.39 8.21 -15.01
N SER A 213 17.21 7.66 -16.21
CA SER A 213 16.80 8.41 -17.41
C SER A 213 15.38 8.99 -17.30
N LEU A 214 14.51 8.43 -16.44
CA LEU A 214 13.15 8.91 -16.19
C LEU A 214 13.08 10.06 -15.16
N LEU A 215 14.22 10.47 -14.57
CA LEU A 215 14.33 11.50 -13.53
C LEU A 215 14.51 12.92 -14.03
N ARG A 216 14.85 13.12 -15.30
CA ARG A 216 14.90 14.49 -15.77
C ARG A 216 13.44 14.97 -15.78
N PRO A 217 13.08 16.08 -15.09
CA PRO A 217 11.88 16.79 -15.52
C PRO A 217 11.99 16.93 -17.04
N PRO A 218 10.89 16.90 -17.82
CA PRO A 218 10.99 17.45 -19.17
C PRO A 218 11.68 18.79 -18.95
N VAL A 219 12.89 18.93 -19.46
CA VAL A 219 13.51 20.24 -19.51
C VAL A 219 12.47 20.95 -20.35
N PHE A 220 11.67 21.79 -19.71
CA PHE A 220 10.95 22.82 -20.42
C PHE A 220 12.09 23.65 -20.98
N ALA A 221 12.62 23.19 -22.13
CA ALA A 221 13.27 24.04 -23.08
C ALA A 221 12.14 24.99 -23.43
N ALA A 222 12.02 26.06 -22.65
CA ALA A 222 11.31 27.24 -23.05
C ALA A 222 11.85 27.51 -24.46
N PRO A 223 11.02 27.42 -25.52
CA PRO A 223 11.51 27.75 -26.83
C PRO A 223 11.71 29.26 -26.83
N LEU A 224 12.94 29.68 -26.52
CA LEU A 224 13.55 30.88 -27.06
C LEU A 224 13.68 30.66 -28.57
N VAL A 225 12.56 30.81 -29.27
CA VAL A 225 12.52 31.01 -30.72
C VAL A 225 11.65 32.22 -30.96
N VAL A 226 12.17 33.37 -30.52
CA VAL A 226 11.69 34.66 -30.99
C VAL A 226 12.51 34.99 -32.25
N SER A 227 11.79 35.30 -33.33
CA SER A 227 12.24 35.86 -34.62
C SER A 227 12.63 34.86 -35.71
N ALA A 228 11.76 34.67 -36.71
CA ALA A 228 11.87 35.41 -37.98
C ALA A 228 10.82 34.96 -39.03
N PHE A 229 10.38 35.94 -39.81
CA PHE A 229 9.73 35.91 -41.13
C PHE A 229 8.20 35.97 -41.28
N SER A 230 7.85 36.97 -42.09
CA SER A 230 6.54 37.59 -42.30
C SER A 230 5.77 37.00 -43.49
N LEU A 231 4.46 37.22 -43.44
CA LEU A 231 3.42 37.09 -44.49
C LEU A 231 2.90 35.71 -44.93
N LEU A 232 3.46 34.60 -44.45
CA LEU A 232 2.77 33.28 -44.32
C LEU A 232 2.46 32.99 -42.83
N ALA A 233 2.29 34.08 -42.07
CA ALA A 233 2.81 34.21 -40.70
C ALA A 233 1.75 34.19 -39.57
N VAL A 234 0.48 33.86 -39.85
CA VAL A 234 -0.55 33.78 -38.79
C VAL A 234 -1.01 32.35 -38.55
N LEU A 235 -1.24 31.54 -39.60
CA LEU A 235 -1.75 30.18 -39.43
C LEU A 235 -0.66 29.13 -39.15
N MET A 236 0.50 29.21 -39.81
CA MET A 236 1.60 28.27 -39.59
C MET A 236 2.15 28.26 -38.15
N PRO A 237 2.39 29.40 -37.47
CA PRO A 237 2.81 29.37 -36.07
C PRO A 237 1.70 28.85 -35.14
N ILE A 238 0.41 29.11 -35.43
CA ILE A 238 -0.70 28.53 -34.66
C ILE A 238 -0.75 27.01 -34.84
N LEU A 239 -0.68 26.51 -36.08
CA LEU A 239 -0.66 25.08 -36.38
C LEU A 239 0.57 24.39 -35.78
N LEU A 240 1.73 25.05 -35.76
CA LEU A 240 2.96 24.52 -35.17
C LEU A 240 2.89 24.51 -33.64
N VAL A 241 2.29 25.52 -33.01
CA VAL A 241 1.99 25.52 -31.57
C VAL A 241 0.98 24.44 -31.22
N VAL A 242 -0.09 24.27 -32.01
CA VAL A 242 -1.09 23.20 -31.80
C VAL A 242 -0.45 21.82 -31.99
N ALA A 243 0.33 21.61 -33.04
CA ALA A 243 1.04 20.36 -33.29
C ALA A 243 2.09 20.07 -32.21
N LEU A 244 2.84 21.08 -31.77
CA LEU A 244 3.80 20.95 -30.66
C LEU A 244 3.08 20.66 -29.34
N THR A 245 1.96 21.33 -29.06
CA THR A 245 1.14 21.08 -27.88
C THR A 245 0.55 19.67 -27.91
N ALA A 246 0.03 19.23 -29.05
CA ALA A 246 -0.47 17.87 -29.25
C ALA A 246 0.64 16.82 -29.14
N TYR A 247 1.83 17.09 -29.70
CA TYR A 247 2.99 16.22 -29.60
C TYR A 247 3.51 16.13 -28.16
N LEU A 248 3.63 17.26 -27.45
CA LEU A 248 4.02 17.30 -26.05
C LEU A 248 2.97 16.61 -25.18
N ALA A 249 1.67 16.83 -25.41
CA ALA A 249 0.59 16.13 -24.72
C ALA A 249 0.65 14.62 -24.97
N TYR A 250 0.89 14.19 -26.22
CA TYR A 250 1.06 12.79 -26.58
C TYR A 250 2.30 12.17 -25.91
N ARG A 251 3.46 12.85 -25.98
CA ARG A 251 4.71 12.38 -25.40
C ARG A 251 4.65 12.32 -23.87
N LEU A 252 4.18 13.38 -23.22
CA LEU A 252 3.97 13.42 -21.77
C LEU A 252 2.93 12.38 -21.35
N GLY A 253 1.86 12.20 -22.12
CA GLY A 253 0.86 11.16 -21.90
C GLY A 253 1.48 9.74 -21.97
N ARG A 254 2.32 9.47 -22.96
CA ARG A 254 3.03 8.20 -23.12
C ARG A 254 4.03 7.95 -22.00
N GLU A 255 4.84 8.94 -21.63
CA GLU A 255 5.78 8.84 -20.51
C GLU A 255 5.06 8.62 -19.17
N GLN A 256 3.94 9.31 -18.94
CA GLN A 256 3.12 9.11 -17.75
C GLN A 256 2.45 7.73 -17.73
N ALA A 257 1.92 7.26 -18.86
CA ALA A 257 1.34 5.92 -18.97
C ALA A 257 2.40 4.83 -18.69
N TRP A 258 3.62 5.01 -19.22
CA TRP A 258 4.73 4.10 -18.97
C TRP A 258 5.16 4.08 -17.49
N ARG A 259 5.32 5.25 -16.86
CA ARG A 259 5.64 5.35 -15.42
C ARG A 259 4.59 4.63 -14.56
N ARG A 260 3.32 4.78 -14.89
CA ARG A 260 2.23 4.11 -14.16
C ARG A 260 2.20 2.60 -14.36
N LEU A 261 2.52 2.13 -15.57
CA LEU A 261 2.70 0.71 -15.81
C LEU A 261 3.83 0.16 -14.92
N GLN A 262 4.95 0.87 -14.83
CA GLN A 262 6.06 0.50 -13.95
C GLN A 262 5.66 0.53 -12.47
N GLU A 263 4.90 1.55 -12.02
CA GLU A 263 4.35 1.58 -10.65
C GLU A 263 3.41 0.40 -10.38
N GLY A 264 2.53 0.08 -11.32
CA GLY A 264 1.63 -1.07 -11.23
C GLY A 264 2.37 -2.39 -11.14
N GLN A 265 3.39 -2.58 -11.98
CA GLN A 265 4.27 -3.75 -11.94
C GLN A 265 5.04 -3.85 -10.62
N PHE A 266 5.56 -2.72 -10.12
CA PHE A 266 6.21 -2.67 -8.83
C PHE A 266 5.27 -3.10 -7.71
N MET A 267 4.05 -2.52 -7.66
CA MET A 267 3.07 -2.84 -6.62
C MET A 267 2.65 -4.31 -6.68
N ALA A 268 2.40 -4.84 -7.88
CA ALA A 268 2.04 -6.24 -8.06
C ALA A 268 3.18 -7.18 -7.64
N LEU A 269 4.42 -6.89 -8.02
CA LEU A 269 5.57 -7.69 -7.61
C LEU A 269 5.81 -7.59 -6.10
N PHE A 270 5.67 -6.38 -5.53
CA PHE A 270 5.81 -6.19 -4.09
C PHE A 270 4.76 -6.99 -3.32
N ALA A 271 3.49 -6.95 -3.73
CA ALA A 271 2.43 -7.74 -3.10
C ALA A 271 2.71 -9.25 -3.18
N ALA A 272 3.14 -9.75 -4.34
CA ALA A 272 3.45 -11.16 -4.53
C ALA A 272 4.62 -11.64 -3.66
N ILE A 273 5.75 -10.91 -3.65
CA ILE A 273 6.91 -11.22 -2.80
C ILE A 273 6.52 -11.11 -1.32
N LEU A 274 5.74 -10.09 -0.97
CA LEU A 274 5.31 -9.88 0.40
C LEU A 274 4.43 -11.03 0.88
N GLN A 275 3.47 -11.48 0.09
CA GLN A 275 2.61 -12.62 0.44
C GLN A 275 3.43 -13.88 0.69
N ASP A 276 4.39 -14.20 -0.20
CA ASP A 276 5.32 -15.33 -0.06
C ASP A 276 6.14 -15.24 1.24
N TYR A 277 6.73 -14.07 1.51
CA TYR A 277 7.57 -13.86 2.69
C TYR A 277 6.77 -13.86 3.99
N MET A 278 5.57 -13.29 3.98
CA MET A 278 4.69 -13.26 5.14
C MET A 278 4.20 -14.66 5.50
N GLU A 279 3.85 -15.47 4.52
CA GLU A 279 3.44 -16.86 4.74
C GLU A 279 4.59 -17.67 5.38
N ALA A 280 5.81 -17.53 4.86
CA ALA A 280 7.00 -18.18 5.44
C ALA A 280 7.30 -17.65 6.86
N ALA A 281 7.25 -16.34 7.07
CA ALA A 281 7.52 -15.72 8.37
C ALA A 281 6.50 -16.14 9.45
N VAL A 282 5.24 -16.35 9.07
CA VAL A 282 4.19 -16.76 10.02
C VAL A 282 4.24 -18.26 10.28
N ASN A 283 4.45 -19.09 9.27
CA ASN A 283 4.43 -20.54 9.44
C ASN A 283 5.74 -21.12 9.98
N GLU A 284 6.87 -20.55 9.59
CA GLU A 284 8.21 -21.05 9.91
C GLU A 284 9.14 -19.91 10.40
N PRO A 285 8.76 -19.20 11.48
CA PRO A 285 9.49 -18.01 11.94
C PRO A 285 10.95 -18.31 12.34
N GLU A 286 11.27 -19.54 12.77
CA GLU A 286 12.61 -19.97 13.16
C GLU A 286 13.57 -20.12 11.98
N THR A 287 13.05 -20.54 10.82
CA THR A 287 13.84 -20.82 9.61
C THR A 287 13.71 -19.72 8.57
N PHE A 288 12.94 -18.66 8.83
CA PHE A 288 12.67 -17.58 7.89
C PHE A 288 13.94 -16.95 7.29
N ASP A 289 15.01 -16.84 8.06
CA ASP A 289 16.31 -16.32 7.58
C ASP A 289 16.97 -17.23 6.56
N GLN A 290 16.87 -18.54 6.77
CA GLN A 290 17.38 -19.56 5.84
C GLN A 290 16.54 -19.55 4.57
N TYR A 291 15.22 -19.42 4.71
CA TYR A 291 14.29 -19.26 3.60
C TYR A 291 14.64 -18.02 2.74
N LEU A 292 14.85 -16.85 3.36
CA LEU A 292 15.25 -15.62 2.65
C LEU A 292 16.60 -15.80 1.93
N ALA A 293 17.58 -16.43 2.57
CA ALA A 293 18.89 -16.67 1.98
C ALA A 293 18.81 -17.66 0.80
N ALA A 294 17.98 -18.70 0.90
CA ALA A 294 17.72 -19.62 -0.20
C ALA A 294 17.04 -18.92 -1.37
N ARG A 295 15.99 -18.13 -1.11
CA ARG A 295 15.27 -17.37 -2.14
C ARG A 295 16.18 -16.43 -2.92
N ARG A 296 17.05 -15.69 -2.22
CA ARG A 296 18.01 -14.75 -2.84
C ARG A 296 19.11 -15.45 -3.65
N ARG A 297 19.52 -16.67 -3.27
CA ARG A 297 20.47 -17.48 -4.05
C ARG A 297 19.86 -18.03 -5.34
N GLY A 298 18.56 -18.31 -5.36
CA GLY A 298 17.84 -18.77 -6.56
C GLY A 298 17.75 -17.74 -7.69
N GLY A 299 18.12 -16.48 -7.44
CA GLY A 299 18.10 -15.40 -8.42
C GLY A 299 16.71 -14.80 -8.68
N PRO A 300 16.65 -13.55 -9.19
CA PRO A 300 15.40 -12.88 -9.54
C PRO A 300 14.84 -13.49 -10.83
N GLY A 301 14.15 -14.61 -10.69
CA GLY A 301 13.66 -15.37 -11.84
C GLY A 301 13.50 -16.86 -11.58
N SER A 302 13.93 -17.39 -10.42
CA SER A 302 13.43 -18.69 -9.97
C SER A 302 11.93 -18.52 -9.76
N PRO A 303 11.10 -19.06 -10.66
CA PRO A 303 9.68 -19.04 -10.41
C PRO A 303 9.46 -19.90 -9.16
N PHE A 304 8.28 -19.73 -8.60
CA PHE A 304 7.61 -20.78 -7.86
C PHE A 304 7.96 -22.19 -8.37
#